data_AF-A0A1E3NIA8-F1
#
_entry.id   AF-A0A1E3NIA8-F1
#
_cell.length_a   1.000
_cell.length_b   1.000
_cell.length_c   1.000
_cell.angle_alpha   90.00
_cell.angle_beta   90.00
_cell.angle_gamma   90.00
#
_symmetry.space_group_name_H-M   'P 1'
#
loop_
_entity.id
_entity.type
_entity.pdbx_description
1 polymer ?
#
loop_
_entity_poly.entity_id
_entity_poly.type
_entity_poly.pdbx_seq_one_letter_code
_entity_poly.pdbx_strand_id
1 'polypeptide(L)'
;MGKCLTIVKLVGIGSLGISSGAFLVSSLSYVPKAANSLQLGELKVKVSKLITGLRLGFWGLGSLASYLLYEAYARSPVYGKHPYLIYAALSFPVALAYNYYYAFSDEQKLVKDSEEKIIYRTEKKKVEKVVSPEEDKSPLDNSVYNDLGNRDPKVEETEVDVEVPTVSQVELSEPTFKELLSTVSESHLYTGAILGVGFLLGSIGYIGDNLK
;
A
#
# COMPACT_ATOMS: atom_id res chain seq x y z
N MET A 1 -5.40 -2.62 43.19
CA MET A 1 -5.91 -2.23 41.85
C MET A 1 -7.39 -2.57 41.74
N GLY A 2 -8.23 -1.72 41.14
CA GLY A 2 -9.63 -2.06 40.88
C GLY A 2 -9.71 -3.18 39.83
N LYS A 3 -10.45 -4.25 40.11
CA LYS A 3 -10.55 -5.45 39.24
C LYS A 3 -10.87 -5.11 37.78
N CYS A 4 -11.71 -4.10 37.54
CA CYS A 4 -12.07 -3.64 36.21
C CYS A 4 -10.86 -3.12 35.41
N LEU A 5 -9.96 -2.37 36.05
CA LEU A 5 -8.79 -1.80 35.39
C LEU A 5 -7.77 -2.89 35.02
N THR A 6 -7.62 -3.91 35.87
CA THR A 6 -6.81 -5.10 35.58
C THR A 6 -7.30 -5.83 34.34
N ILE A 7 -8.62 -6.03 34.24
CA ILE A 7 -9.24 -6.70 33.08
C ILE A 7 -9.01 -5.88 31.81
N VAL A 8 -9.22 -4.56 31.85
CA VAL A 8 -9.00 -3.68 30.68
C VAL A 8 -7.55 -3.77 30.18
N LYS A 9 -6.56 -3.71 31.09
CA LYS A 9 -5.14 -3.88 30.73
C LYS A 9 -4.88 -5.24 30.11
N LEU A 10 -5.39 -6.30 30.72
CA LEU A 10 -5.19 -7.68 30.24
C LEU A 10 -5.82 -7.90 28.86
N VAL A 11 -7.02 -7.38 28.63
CA VAL A 11 -7.68 -7.44 27.31
C VAL A 11 -6.87 -6.63 26.28
N GLY A 12 -6.43 -5.41 26.61
CA GLY A 12 -5.61 -4.61 25.69
C GLY A 12 -4.29 -5.27 25.31
N ILE A 13 -3.57 -5.82 26.29
CA ILE A 13 -2.32 -6.57 26.07
C ILE A 13 -2.60 -7.83 25.25
N GLY A 14 -3.64 -8.59 25.59
CA GLY A 14 -4.05 -9.78 24.86
C GLY A 14 -4.37 -9.49 23.40
N SER A 15 -5.08 -8.39 23.12
CA SER A 15 -5.39 -7.96 21.75
C SER A 15 -4.13 -7.62 20.94
N LEU A 16 -3.14 -6.94 21.54
CA LEU A 16 -1.83 -6.72 20.88
C LEU A 16 -1.10 -8.03 20.62
N GLY A 17 -1.09 -8.94 21.60
CA GLY A 17 -0.42 -10.24 21.48
C GLY A 17 -1.03 -11.11 20.36
N ILE A 18 -2.36 -11.19 20.30
CA ILE A 18 -3.07 -11.91 19.23
C ILE A 18 -2.79 -11.29 17.87
N SER A 19 -2.81 -9.95 17.76
CA SER A 19 -2.53 -9.26 16.51
C SER A 19 -1.09 -9.49 16.06
N SER A 20 -0.12 -9.29 16.96
CA SER A 20 1.31 -9.57 16.70
C SER A 20 1.51 -11.02 16.23
N GLY A 21 0.95 -11.99 16.95
CA GLY A 21 1.03 -13.40 16.61
C GLY A 21 0.46 -13.72 15.23
N ALA A 22 -0.69 -13.12 14.87
CA ALA A 22 -1.30 -13.33 13.56
C ALA A 22 -0.39 -12.87 12.40
N PHE A 23 0.25 -11.71 12.53
CA PHE A 23 1.21 -11.20 11.53
C PHE A 23 2.48 -12.04 11.45
N LEU A 24 3.04 -12.43 12.60
CA LEU A 24 4.25 -13.26 12.63
C LEU A 24 4.00 -14.65 12.04
N VAL A 25 2.88 -15.29 12.38
CA VAL A 25 2.49 -16.59 11.79
C VAL A 25 2.23 -16.44 10.29
N SER A 26 1.65 -15.32 9.85
CA SER A 26 1.48 -15.03 8.43
C SER A 26 2.81 -15.00 7.67
N SER A 27 3.79 -14.28 8.20
CA SER A 27 5.10 -14.14 7.58
C SER A 27 5.88 -15.47 7.58
N LEU A 28 5.93 -16.15 8.72
CA LEU A 28 6.81 -17.31 8.92
C LEU A 28 6.22 -18.63 8.42
N SER A 29 4.89 -18.77 8.35
CA SER A 29 4.25 -20.05 8.01
C SER A 29 3.40 -19.99 6.76
N TYR A 30 2.58 -18.95 6.56
CA TYR A 30 1.64 -18.93 5.44
C TYR A 30 2.30 -18.60 4.11
N VAL A 31 3.26 -17.66 4.10
CA VAL A 31 4.01 -17.31 2.88
C VAL A 31 4.88 -18.45 2.34
N PRO A 32 5.74 -19.13 3.14
CA PRO A 32 6.54 -20.23 2.61
C PRO A 32 5.70 -21.43 2.18
N LYS A 33 4.55 -21.68 2.84
CA LYS A 33 3.60 -22.71 2.40
C LYS A 33 2.92 -22.33 1.08
N ALA A 34 2.63 -21.05 0.88
CA ALA A 34 2.07 -20.53 -0.36
C ALA A 34 3.07 -20.60 -1.53
N ALA A 35 4.34 -20.29 -1.29
CA ALA A 35 5.38 -20.35 -2.33
C ALA A 35 5.59 -21.76 -2.91
N ASN A 36 5.29 -22.81 -2.12
CA ASN A 36 5.49 -24.21 -2.49
C ASN A 36 4.25 -24.88 -3.15
N SER A 37 3.10 -24.20 -3.26
CA SER A 37 1.90 -24.80 -3.87
C SER A 37 1.90 -24.64 -5.39
N LEU A 38 1.63 -25.73 -6.12
CA LEU A 38 1.70 -25.82 -7.59
C LEU A 38 0.52 -25.21 -8.35
N GLN A 39 -0.57 -24.83 -7.67
CA GLN A 39 -1.78 -24.29 -8.31
C GLN A 39 -1.97 -22.81 -7.98
N LEU A 40 -1.58 -21.95 -8.92
CA LEU A 40 -1.57 -20.49 -8.75
C LEU A 40 -2.96 -19.89 -8.49
N GLY A 41 -4.00 -20.42 -9.15
CA GLY A 41 -5.38 -19.92 -9.01
C GLY A 41 -5.95 -20.10 -7.60
N GLU A 42 -5.83 -21.30 -7.03
CA GLU A 42 -6.27 -21.56 -5.65
C GLU A 42 -5.43 -20.78 -4.63
N LEU A 43 -4.15 -20.60 -4.92
CA LEU A 43 -3.24 -19.83 -4.08
C LEU A 43 -3.66 -18.35 -3.97
N LYS A 44 -3.94 -17.71 -5.11
CA LYS A 44 -4.38 -16.30 -5.16
C LYS A 44 -5.61 -16.05 -4.28
N VAL A 45 -6.63 -16.90 -4.39
CA VAL A 45 -7.85 -16.80 -3.57
C VAL A 45 -7.55 -16.98 -2.08
N LYS A 46 -6.69 -17.94 -1.73
CA LYS A 46 -6.32 -18.21 -0.33
C LYS A 46 -5.52 -17.06 0.29
N VAL A 47 -4.57 -16.50 -0.46
CA VAL A 47 -3.76 -15.34 -0.04
C VAL A 47 -4.64 -14.11 0.13
N SER A 48 -5.52 -13.82 -0.84
CA SER A 48 -6.43 -12.67 -0.77
C SER A 48 -7.37 -12.73 0.45
N LYS A 49 -7.94 -13.92 0.74
CA LYS A 49 -8.75 -14.14 1.94
C LYS A 49 -7.95 -13.97 3.23
N LEU A 50 -6.72 -14.48 3.27
CA LEU A 50 -5.84 -14.35 4.43
C LEU A 50 -5.48 -12.88 4.71
N ILE A 51 -5.06 -12.13 3.69
CA ILE A 51 -4.71 -10.71 3.81
C ILE A 51 -5.93 -9.90 4.28
N THR A 52 -7.11 -10.17 3.70
CA THR A 52 -8.35 -9.48 4.09
C THR A 52 -8.73 -9.77 5.55
N GLY A 53 -8.61 -11.03 5.97
CA GLY A 53 -8.85 -11.43 7.37
C GLY A 53 -7.86 -10.80 8.34
N LEU A 54 -6.57 -10.76 7.99
CA LEU A 54 -5.52 -10.11 8.77
C LEU A 54 -5.76 -8.61 8.90
N ARG A 55 -6.18 -7.93 7.83
CA ARG A 55 -6.55 -6.51 7.90
C ARG A 55 -7.68 -6.26 8.88
N LEU A 56 -8.78 -7.01 8.77
CA LEU A 56 -9.90 -6.84 9.70
C LEU A 56 -9.47 -7.07 11.15
N GLY A 57 -8.66 -8.11 11.39
CA GLY A 57 -8.10 -8.39 12.72
C GLY A 57 -7.17 -7.28 13.21
N PHE A 58 -6.29 -6.76 12.35
CA PHE A 58 -5.34 -5.70 12.65
C PHE A 58 -6.05 -4.41 13.06
N TRP A 59 -7.00 -3.96 12.24
CA TRP A 59 -7.74 -2.73 12.49
C TRP A 59 -8.62 -2.86 13.72
N GLY A 60 -9.32 -4.00 13.87
CA GLY A 60 -10.20 -4.25 15.01
C GLY A 60 -9.44 -4.40 16.34
N LEU A 61 -8.53 -5.38 16.41
CA LEU A 61 -7.80 -5.68 17.65
C LEU A 61 -6.79 -4.58 18.01
N GLY A 62 -6.11 -4.00 17.02
CA GLY A 62 -5.10 -2.97 17.25
C GLY A 62 -5.69 -1.63 17.73
N SER A 63 -6.80 -1.19 17.12
CA SER A 63 -7.51 0.01 17.58
C SER A 63 -8.09 -0.17 18.98
N LEU A 64 -8.74 -1.32 19.22
CA LEU A 64 -9.29 -1.70 20.52
C LEU A 64 -8.18 -1.72 21.58
N ALA A 65 -7.05 -2.35 21.30
CA ALA A 65 -5.94 -2.42 22.23
C ALA A 65 -5.39 -1.04 22.61
N SER A 66 -5.16 -0.18 21.61
CA SER A 66 -4.65 1.17 21.82
C SER A 66 -5.59 1.99 22.69
N TYR A 67 -6.89 1.92 22.39
CA TYR A 67 -7.92 2.61 23.14
C TYR A 67 -8.00 2.12 24.58
N LEU A 68 -8.04 0.80 24.80
CA LEU A 68 -8.11 0.21 26.14
C LEU A 68 -6.87 0.53 26.97
N LEU A 69 -5.68 0.50 26.39
CA LEU A 69 -4.43 0.83 27.08
C LEU A 69 -4.33 2.32 27.40
N TYR A 70 -4.80 3.19 26.52
CA TYR A 70 -4.90 4.62 26.77
C TYR A 70 -5.89 4.92 27.91
N GLU A 71 -7.10 4.36 27.86
CA GLU A 71 -8.10 4.50 28.92
C GLU A 71 -7.59 3.94 30.25
N ALA A 72 -6.91 2.79 30.22
CA ALA A 72 -6.26 2.23 31.40
C ALA A 72 -5.23 3.19 31.98
N TYR A 73 -4.41 3.85 31.16
CA TYR A 73 -3.45 4.86 31.65
C TYR A 73 -4.17 6.09 32.23
N ALA A 74 -5.14 6.64 31.51
CA ALA A 74 -5.82 7.88 31.90
C ALA A 74 -6.55 7.73 33.26
N ARG A 75 -7.23 6.59 33.45
CA ARG A 75 -8.05 6.30 34.65
C ARG A 75 -7.29 5.55 35.76
N SER A 76 -6.03 5.17 35.54
CA SER A 76 -5.22 4.57 36.61
C SER A 76 -4.95 5.58 37.72
N PRO A 77 -4.90 5.14 39.00
CA PRO A 77 -4.40 5.98 40.09
C PRO A 77 -2.90 6.25 39.91
N VAL A 78 -2.38 7.31 40.55
CA VAL A 78 -0.99 7.80 40.37
C VAL A 78 0.07 6.69 40.48
N TYR A 79 -0.12 5.74 41.40
CA TYR A 79 0.83 4.63 41.62
C TYR A 79 0.83 3.56 40.52
N GLY A 80 -0.24 3.45 39.71
CA GLY A 80 -0.38 2.49 38.60
C GLY A 80 -0.38 3.16 37.21
N LYS A 81 -0.04 4.45 37.14
CA LYS A 81 0.22 5.17 35.90
C LYS A 81 1.66 4.92 35.48
N HIS A 82 1.88 3.87 34.70
CA HIS A 82 3.20 3.56 34.16
C HIS A 82 3.33 4.00 32.69
N PRO A 83 4.49 4.57 32.30
CA PRO A 83 4.72 5.03 30.92
C PRO A 83 4.68 3.88 29.92
N TYR A 84 4.97 2.64 30.37
CA TYR A 84 4.88 1.44 29.53
C TYR A 84 3.50 1.21 28.91
N LEU A 85 2.41 1.63 29.57
CA LEU A 85 1.05 1.53 29.00
C LEU A 85 0.87 2.47 27.80
N ILE A 86 1.44 3.69 27.86
CA ILE A 86 1.43 4.61 26.73
C ILE A 86 2.30 4.07 25.60
N TYR A 87 3.50 3.55 25.90
CA TYR A 87 4.36 2.98 24.87
C TYR A 87 3.72 1.77 24.18
N ALA A 88 3.01 0.93 24.95
CA ALA A 88 2.21 -0.15 24.40
C ALA A 88 1.04 0.38 23.55
N ALA A 89 0.32 1.42 24.00
CA ALA A 89 -0.75 2.04 23.23
C ALA A 89 -0.27 2.68 21.91
N LEU A 90 0.97 3.19 21.87
CA LEU A 90 1.59 3.76 20.68
C LEU A 90 2.07 2.72 19.66
N SER A 91 2.19 1.45 20.05
CA SER A 91 2.69 0.40 19.14
C SER A 91 1.80 0.21 17.91
N PHE A 92 0.47 0.27 18.06
CA PHE A 92 -0.45 0.12 16.93
C PHE A 92 -0.45 1.34 16.00
N PRO A 93 -0.53 2.61 16.46
CA PRO A 93 -0.35 3.77 15.58
C PRO A 93 0.95 3.72 14.77
N VAL A 94 2.05 3.29 15.38
CA VAL A 94 3.34 3.12 14.69
C VAL A 94 3.26 1.98 13.67
N ALA A 95 2.70 0.83 14.05
CA ALA A 95 2.50 -0.30 13.13
C ALA A 95 1.55 0.04 11.97
N LEU A 96 0.51 0.85 12.22
CA LEU A 96 -0.44 1.34 11.22
C LEU A 96 0.26 2.26 10.23
N ALA A 97 1.06 3.22 10.72
CA ALA A 97 1.84 4.09 9.85
C ALA A 97 2.80 3.27 8.98
N TYR A 98 3.53 2.31 9.58
CA TYR A 98 4.42 1.43 8.84
C TYR A 98 3.66 0.63 7.76
N ASN A 99 2.57 -0.03 8.12
CA ASN A 99 1.77 -0.84 7.20
C ASN A 99 1.18 0.00 6.06
N TYR A 100 0.74 1.22 6.35
CA TYR A 100 0.19 2.14 5.35
C TYR A 100 1.22 2.53 4.28
N TYR A 101 2.47 2.82 4.68
CA TYR A 101 3.51 3.23 3.74
C TYR A 101 4.17 2.06 3.00
N TYR A 102 4.37 0.91 3.65
CA TYR A 102 5.19 -0.17 3.09
C TYR A 102 4.40 -1.40 2.64
N ALA A 103 3.25 -1.72 3.25
CA ALA A 103 2.53 -2.97 2.96
C ALA A 103 1.27 -2.75 2.12
N PHE A 104 0.58 -1.62 2.32
CA PHE A 104 -0.79 -1.43 1.84
C PHE A 104 -0.92 -1.48 0.32
N SER A 105 0.02 -0.86 -0.41
CA SER A 105 0.07 -0.88 -1.88
C SER A 105 0.22 -2.30 -2.42
N ASP A 106 1.18 -3.05 -1.91
CA ASP A 106 1.52 -4.37 -2.43
C ASP A 106 0.46 -5.42 -2.05
N GLU A 107 -0.09 -5.32 -0.84
CA GLU A 107 -1.25 -6.09 -0.43
C GLU A 107 -2.47 -5.82 -1.34
N GLN A 108 -2.69 -4.58 -1.78
CA GLN A 108 -3.79 -4.29 -2.71
C GLN A 108 -3.59 -4.95 -4.08
N LYS A 109 -2.37 -4.93 -4.61
CA LYS A 109 -2.03 -5.61 -5.87
C LYS A 109 -2.28 -7.11 -5.77
N LEU A 110 -1.87 -7.73 -4.65
CA LEU A 110 -2.12 -9.16 -4.39
C LEU A 110 -3.60 -9.51 -4.23
N VAL A 111 -4.40 -8.64 -3.60
CA VAL A 111 -5.83 -8.88 -3.39
C VAL A 111 -6.64 -8.70 -4.67
N LYS A 112 -6.31 -7.68 -5.48
CA LYS A 112 -6.99 -7.38 -6.76
C LYS A 112 -6.51 -8.26 -7.91
N ASP A 113 -5.37 -8.95 -7.72
CA ASP A 113 -4.69 -9.73 -8.75
C ASP A 113 -4.39 -8.92 -10.03
N SER A 114 -4.20 -7.60 -9.89
CA SER A 114 -3.94 -6.70 -11.01
C SER A 114 -2.73 -5.79 -10.77
N GLU A 115 -1.94 -5.61 -11.83
CA GLU A 115 -0.88 -4.63 -11.92
C GLU A 115 -1.21 -3.61 -13.01
N GLU A 116 -0.97 -2.33 -12.73
CA GLU A 116 -1.12 -1.26 -13.72
C GLU A 116 0.05 -1.31 -14.70
N LYS A 117 -0.21 -1.78 -15.92
CA LYS A 117 0.77 -1.78 -17.00
C LYS A 117 0.41 -0.67 -17.99
N ILE A 118 1.35 0.23 -18.21
CA ILE A 118 1.25 1.24 -19.27
C ILE A 118 1.42 0.49 -20.60
N ILE A 119 0.32 0.36 -21.34
CA ILE A 119 0.35 -0.14 -22.71
C ILE A 119 0.32 1.08 -23.63
N TYR A 120 1.36 1.24 -24.44
CA TYR A 120 1.36 2.25 -25.49
C TYR A 120 0.42 1.77 -26.59
N ARG A 121 -0.67 2.51 -26.81
CA ARG A 121 -1.57 2.29 -27.94
C ARG A 121 -1.24 3.32 -29.00
N THR A 122 -0.88 2.85 -30.18
CA THR A 122 -0.69 3.73 -31.34
C THR A 122 -2.07 4.21 -31.77
N GLU A 123 -2.37 5.49 -31.54
CA GLU A 123 -3.57 6.14 -32.04
C GLU A 123 -3.20 7.04 -33.21
N LYS A 124 -3.96 6.93 -34.31
CA LYS A 124 -3.82 7.82 -35.45
C LYS A 124 -4.39 9.18 -35.07
N LYS A 125 -3.51 10.15 -34.85
CA LYS A 125 -3.91 11.53 -34.61
C LYS A 125 -3.73 12.31 -35.91
N LYS A 126 -4.80 12.91 -36.41
CA LYS A 126 -4.70 13.89 -37.49
C LYS A 126 -4.00 15.12 -36.95
N VAL A 127 -2.83 15.42 -37.48
CA VAL A 127 -2.09 16.63 -37.17
C VAL A 127 -2.20 17.53 -38.40
N GLU A 128 -2.73 18.73 -38.20
CA GLU A 128 -2.72 19.77 -39.23
C GLU A 128 -1.29 20.28 -39.38
N LYS A 129 -0.66 19.98 -40.52
CA LYS A 129 0.65 20.51 -40.86
C LYS A 129 0.45 21.67 -41.81
N VAL A 130 0.91 22.86 -41.41
CA VAL A 130 0.92 24.03 -42.29
C VAL A 130 2.00 23.81 -43.34
N VAL A 131 1.59 23.52 -44.58
CA VAL A 131 2.51 23.44 -45.71
C VAL A 131 2.81 24.88 -46.13
N SER A 132 4.07 25.28 -46.03
CA SER A 132 4.51 26.59 -46.54
C SER A 132 4.23 26.64 -48.03
N PRO A 133 3.52 27.66 -48.55
CA PRO A 133 3.27 27.77 -49.98
C PRO A 133 4.61 27.80 -50.73
N GLU A 134 4.66 27.15 -51.90
CA GLU A 134 5.83 27.22 -52.77
C GLU A 134 6.15 28.70 -53.06
N GLU A 135 7.39 29.09 -52.79
CA GLU A 135 7.90 30.42 -53.05
C GLU A 135 7.89 30.65 -54.57
N ASP A 136 6.99 31.52 -55.03
CA ASP A 136 6.93 31.94 -56.43
C ASP A 136 8.20 32.74 -56.76
N LYS A 137 9.11 32.12 -57.52
CA LYS A 137 10.37 32.74 -57.96
C LYS A 137 10.16 33.50 -59.27
N SER A 138 10.62 34.74 -59.30
CA SER A 138 10.59 35.58 -60.50
C SER A 138 11.47 34.97 -61.61
N PRO A 139 10.96 34.83 -62.85
CA PRO A 139 11.73 34.28 -63.96
C PRO A 139 12.82 35.23 -64.50
N LEU A 140 12.85 36.49 -64.04
CA LEU A 140 13.81 37.50 -64.51
C LEU A 140 15.06 37.60 -63.63
N ASP A 141 14.94 37.43 -62.31
CA ASP A 141 16.04 37.65 -61.37
C ASP A 141 16.15 36.61 -60.25
N ASN A 142 15.30 35.57 -60.24
CA ASN A 142 15.26 34.53 -59.21
C ASN A 142 15.09 35.08 -57.77
N SER A 143 14.62 36.31 -57.61
CA SER A 143 14.29 36.85 -56.29
C SER A 143 12.98 36.24 -55.79
N VAL A 144 12.90 36.01 -54.48
CA VAL A 144 11.73 35.45 -53.81
C VAL A 144 10.84 36.61 -53.36
N TYR A 145 9.62 36.66 -53.90
CA TYR A 145 8.60 37.60 -53.43
C TYR A 145 7.70 36.91 -52.41
N ASN A 146 7.63 37.47 -51.21
CA ASN A 146 6.66 37.05 -50.20
C ASN A 146 5.46 37.99 -50.29
N ASP A 147 4.45 37.60 -51.08
CA ASP A 147 3.22 38.37 -51.22
C ASP A 147 2.42 38.29 -49.91
N LEU A 148 2.32 39.40 -49.19
CA LEU A 148 1.59 39.50 -47.92
C LEU A 148 0.06 39.53 -48.11
N GLY A 149 -0.41 39.50 -49.36
CA GLY A 149 -1.82 39.44 -49.72
C GLY A 149 -2.37 38.02 -49.81
N ASN A 150 -2.95 37.54 -48.70
CA ASN A 150 -4.07 36.58 -48.71
C ASN A 150 -3.82 35.20 -49.36
N ARG A 151 -2.82 34.46 -48.89
CA ARG A 151 -2.83 32.99 -49.00
C ARG A 151 -3.07 32.41 -47.62
N ASP A 152 -4.33 32.05 -47.34
CA ASP A 152 -4.62 31.22 -46.17
C ASP A 152 -3.70 29.99 -46.23
N PRO A 153 -3.00 29.65 -45.13
CA PRO A 153 -2.08 28.53 -45.13
C PRO A 153 -2.81 27.28 -45.62
N LYS A 154 -2.24 26.59 -46.61
CA LYS A 154 -2.78 25.32 -47.08
C LYS A 154 -2.51 24.29 -45.98
N VAL A 155 -3.55 24.01 -45.19
CA VAL A 155 -3.49 23.02 -44.13
C VAL A 155 -3.75 21.66 -44.74
N GLU A 156 -2.72 20.81 -44.78
CA GLU A 156 -2.88 19.39 -45.12
C GLU A 156 -2.97 18.57 -43.83
N GLU A 157 -4.08 17.86 -43.65
CA GLU A 157 -4.23 16.88 -42.58
C GLU A 157 -3.33 15.68 -42.88
N THR A 158 -2.24 15.52 -42.13
CA THR A 158 -1.43 14.31 -42.18
C THR A 158 -1.78 13.43 -40.99
N GLU A 159 -2.15 12.17 -41.25
CA GLU A 159 -2.29 11.16 -40.19
C GLU A 159 -0.90 10.82 -39.66
N VAL A 160 -0.63 11.20 -38.41
CA VAL A 160 0.59 10.81 -37.71
C VAL A 160 0.20 9.79 -36.65
N ASP A 161 0.87 8.64 -36.67
CA ASP A 161 0.75 7.63 -35.62
C ASP A 161 1.38 8.18 -34.34
N VAL A 162 0.56 8.48 -33.33
CA VAL A 162 0.99 8.98 -32.02
C VAL A 162 0.79 7.87 -30.99
N GLU A 163 1.86 7.46 -30.33
CA GLU A 163 1.79 6.52 -29.21
C GLU A 163 1.20 7.22 -27.98
N VAL A 164 -0.04 6.87 -27.62
CA VAL A 164 -0.71 7.37 -26.42
C VAL A 164 -0.58 6.31 -25.32
N PRO A 165 0.03 6.64 -24.16
CA PRO A 165 0.10 5.71 -23.04
C PRO A 165 -1.30 5.48 -22.47
N THR A 166 -1.80 4.25 -22.58
CA THR A 166 -3.04 3.81 -21.95
C THR A 166 -2.70 2.90 -20.77
N VAL A 167 -3.10 3.27 -19.54
CA VAL A 167 -2.91 2.42 -18.36
C VAL A 167 -3.97 1.32 -18.40
N SER A 168 -3.54 0.06 -18.54
CA SER A 168 -4.42 -1.11 -18.48
C SER A 168 -4.09 -1.98 -17.28
N GLN A 169 -5.10 -2.57 -16.65
CA GLN A 169 -4.91 -3.54 -15.58
C GLN A 169 -4.62 -4.91 -16.20
N VAL A 170 -3.46 -5.48 -15.87
CA VAL A 170 -3.03 -6.80 -16.34
C VAL A 170 -2.97 -7.75 -15.14
N GLU A 171 -3.38 -9.01 -15.32
CA GLU A 171 -3.24 -10.04 -14.29
C GLU A 171 -1.77 -10.20 -13.86
N LEU A 172 -1.54 -10.40 -12.56
CA LEU A 172 -0.17 -10.60 -12.07
C LEU A 172 0.44 -11.87 -12.65
N SER A 173 1.65 -11.70 -13.20
CA SER A 173 2.49 -12.83 -13.58
C SER A 173 2.92 -13.61 -12.32
N GLU A 174 3.14 -14.92 -12.45
CA GLU A 174 3.61 -15.76 -11.35
C GLU A 174 4.88 -15.26 -10.65
N PRO A 175 5.96 -14.82 -11.35
CA PRO A 175 7.14 -14.29 -10.68
C PRO A 175 6.84 -13.01 -9.90
N THR A 176 6.07 -12.08 -10.49
CA THR A 176 5.67 -10.83 -9.82
C THR A 176 4.82 -11.11 -8.58
N PHE A 177 3.91 -12.09 -8.66
CA PHE A 177 3.09 -12.50 -7.52
C PHE A 177 3.94 -13.03 -6.37
N LYS A 178 4.93 -13.88 -6.66
CA LYS A 178 5.85 -14.43 -5.64
C LYS A 178 6.73 -13.35 -5.03
N GLU A 179 7.22 -12.41 -5.84
CA GLU A 179 8.01 -11.27 -5.37
C GLU A 179 7.20 -10.38 -4.42
N LEU A 180 6.00 -9.96 -4.84
CA LEU A 180 5.10 -9.17 -3.99
C LEU A 180 4.71 -9.92 -2.71
N LEU A 181 4.47 -11.22 -2.80
CA LEU A 181 4.18 -12.04 -1.63
C LEU A 181 5.36 -12.05 -0.64
N SER A 182 6.60 -12.06 -1.13
CA SER A 182 7.81 -11.95 -0.30
C SER A 182 7.90 -10.58 0.37
N THR A 183 7.69 -9.50 -0.37
CA THR A 183 7.70 -8.12 0.18
C THR A 183 6.61 -7.91 1.24
N VAL A 184 5.39 -8.42 0.99
CA VAL A 184 4.30 -8.38 1.97
C VAL A 184 4.62 -9.24 3.19
N SER A 185 5.26 -10.40 3.01
CA SER A 185 5.73 -11.23 4.12
C SER A 185 6.71 -10.50 5.04
N GLU A 186 7.67 -9.81 4.45
CA GLU A 186 8.66 -9.04 5.20
C GLU A 186 7.98 -7.86 5.93
N SER A 187 7.07 -7.17 5.26
CA SER A 187 6.27 -6.11 5.88
C SER A 187 5.41 -6.61 7.04
N HIS A 188 4.83 -7.81 6.92
CA HIS A 188 4.11 -8.47 8.00
C HIS A 188 5.03 -8.84 9.17
N LEU A 189 6.28 -9.25 8.91
CA LEU A 189 7.27 -9.54 9.95
C LEU A 189 7.54 -8.29 10.80
N TYR A 190 7.85 -7.16 10.16
CA TYR A 190 8.11 -5.91 10.85
C TYR A 190 6.87 -5.39 11.60
N THR A 191 5.70 -5.45 10.97
CA THR A 191 4.42 -5.07 11.62
C THR A 191 4.18 -5.93 12.87
N GLY A 192 4.35 -7.25 12.75
CA GLY A 192 4.23 -8.19 13.86
C GLY A 192 5.25 -7.92 14.98
N ALA A 193 6.49 -7.58 14.63
CA ALA A 193 7.55 -7.23 15.57
C ALA A 193 7.24 -5.93 16.33
N ILE A 194 6.78 -4.88 15.66
CA ILE A 194 6.38 -3.60 16.30
C ILE A 194 5.28 -3.84 17.33
N LEU A 195 4.23 -4.57 16.94
CA LEU A 195 3.15 -4.95 17.86
C LEU A 195 3.65 -5.86 19.00
N GLY A 196 4.61 -6.74 18.71
CA GLY A 196 5.22 -7.65 19.69
C GLY A 196 6.00 -6.89 20.77
N VAL A 197 6.75 -5.84 20.38
CA VAL A 197 7.38 -4.92 21.32
C VAL A 197 6.33 -4.22 22.19
N GLY A 198 5.22 -3.76 21.59
CA GLY A 198 4.09 -3.20 22.31
C GLY A 198 3.50 -4.16 23.35
N PHE A 199 3.30 -5.43 22.96
CA PHE A 199 2.84 -6.50 23.85
C PHE A 199 3.81 -6.74 25.02
N LEU A 200 5.12 -6.77 24.77
CA LEU A 200 6.13 -6.94 25.83
C LEU A 200 6.13 -5.77 26.81
N LEU A 201 6.11 -4.53 26.29
CA LEU A 201 6.04 -3.33 27.13
C LEU A 201 4.77 -3.30 27.98
N GLY A 202 3.61 -3.63 27.39
CA GLY A 202 2.35 -3.75 28.10
C GLY A 202 2.40 -4.81 29.19
N SER A 203 3.01 -5.97 28.91
CA SER A 203 3.19 -7.06 29.86
C SER A 203 4.08 -6.66 31.04
N ILE A 204 5.19 -5.95 30.79
CA ILE A 204 6.06 -5.40 31.83
C ILE A 204 5.28 -4.44 32.73
N GLY A 205 4.50 -3.53 32.14
CA GLY A 205 3.65 -2.62 32.89
C GLY A 205 2.62 -3.34 33.77
N TYR A 206 1.97 -4.37 33.21
CA TYR A 206 0.97 -5.17 33.93
C TYR A 206 1.55 -5.99 35.08
N ILE A 207 2.72 -6.62 34.87
CA ILE A 207 3.39 -7.39 35.93
C ILE A 207 3.88 -6.45 37.03
N GLY A 208 4.47 -5.31 36.67
CA GLY A 208 4.94 -4.30 37.62
C GLY A 208 3.83 -3.75 38.52
N ASP A 209 2.62 -3.62 38.00
CA ASP A 209 1.43 -3.21 38.76
C ASP A 209 0.98 -4.27 39.79
N ASN A 210 1.19 -5.56 39.53
CA ASN A 210 0.75 -6.67 40.40
C ASN A 210 1.79 -7.08 41.46
N LEU A 211 3.04 -6.61 41.33
CA LEU A 211 4.11 -6.87 42.30
C LEU A 211 4.13 -5.86 43.46
N LYS A 212 3.26 -4.83 43.43
CA LYS A 212 3.08 -3.83 44.49
C LYS A 212 1.74 -4.00 45.19
#